data_AF-A0A7L1I432-F1
#
_entry.id   AF-A0A7L1I432-F1
#
_cell.length_a   1.000
_cell.length_b   1.000
_cell.length_c   1.000
_cell.angle_alpha   90.00
_cell.angle_beta   90.00
_cell.angle_gamma   90.00
#
_symmetry.space_group_name_H-M   'P 1'
#
loop_
_entity.id
_entity.type
_entity.pdbx_description
1 polymer ?
#
loop_
_entity_poly.entity_id
_entity_poly.type
_entity_poly.pdbx_seq_one_letter_code
_entity_poly.pdbx_strand_id
1 'polypeptide(L)'
;EPGSAAPPPLTPPSALGPPPTGSLGPTPRAERGRPSPAAGPEEECGLPAEAVLAPLREALATCRPAVQKQVCDDIGRRLTVLGDAWTQGKLSAPVRKRMSLLVQELQQQHWDAADEIHRSLMVDHVNEVSQWLVGVKRLIAETRSLPAVATHDSAKAEPGQEDP
;
A
#
# COMPACT_ATOMS: atom_id res chain seq x y z
N GLU A 1 -13.62 59.25 23.38
CA GLU A 1 -12.84 59.62 22.18
C GLU A 1 -11.95 58.45 21.77
N PRO A 2 -11.67 58.26 20.47
CA PRO A 2 -12.46 57.34 19.64
C PRO A 2 -11.57 56.39 18.79
N GLY A 3 -12.20 55.44 18.10
CA GLY A 3 -11.60 54.73 16.96
C GLY A 3 -12.73 54.25 16.04
N SER A 4 -13.26 55.12 15.19
CA SER A 4 -12.88 55.30 13.78
C SER A 4 -13.21 54.04 12.95
N ALA A 5 -14.42 53.94 12.39
CA ALA A 5 -14.86 54.47 11.08
C ALA A 5 -14.49 53.57 9.89
N ALA A 6 -15.51 53.27 9.07
CA ALA A 6 -15.54 52.39 7.90
C ALA A 6 -14.63 52.83 6.72
N PRO A 7 -14.45 51.97 5.69
CA PRO A 7 -15.29 52.13 4.48
C PRO A 7 -15.66 50.81 3.73
N PRO A 8 -16.70 50.83 2.85
CA PRO A 8 -16.97 49.85 1.77
C PRO A 8 -16.58 50.44 0.37
N PRO A 9 -17.01 49.93 -0.81
CA PRO A 9 -17.30 48.57 -1.33
C PRO A 9 -16.53 48.27 -2.67
N LEU A 10 -16.95 47.21 -3.39
CA LEU A 10 -16.98 47.03 -4.87
C LEU A 10 -15.93 46.07 -5.50
N THR A 11 -16.39 44.90 -5.97
CA THR A 11 -15.93 44.27 -7.22
C THR A 11 -16.99 43.33 -7.82
N PRO A 12 -17.04 43.15 -9.16
CA PRO A 12 -18.25 42.89 -9.95
C PRO A 12 -18.59 41.39 -10.19
N PRO A 13 -19.80 41.08 -10.73
CA PRO A 13 -20.15 39.74 -11.19
C PRO A 13 -19.62 39.51 -12.62
N SER A 14 -18.71 38.55 -12.79
CA SER A 14 -18.32 38.10 -14.13
C SER A 14 -19.36 37.13 -14.67
N ALA A 15 -20.14 37.62 -15.62
CA ALA A 15 -20.96 36.84 -16.52
C ALA A 15 -20.06 36.03 -17.47
N LEU A 16 -20.10 34.70 -17.38
CA LEU A 16 -19.72 33.80 -18.46
C LEU A 16 -20.91 32.89 -18.74
N GLY A 17 -21.67 33.21 -19.79
CA GLY A 17 -22.60 32.27 -20.39
C GLY A 17 -21.85 31.34 -21.35
N PRO A 18 -22.23 30.06 -21.45
CA PRO A 18 -21.97 29.26 -22.64
C PRO A 18 -23.20 29.26 -23.59
N PRO A 19 -22.98 29.25 -24.92
CA PRO A 19 -24.03 29.24 -25.92
C PRO A 19 -24.74 27.87 -26.03
N PRO A 20 -25.95 27.82 -26.65
CA PRO A 20 -26.70 26.59 -26.87
C PRO A 20 -26.27 25.91 -28.17
N THR A 21 -26.40 24.58 -28.25
CA THR A 21 -26.60 23.69 -29.42
C THR A 21 -26.20 22.29 -28.91
N GLY A 22 -27.07 21.31 -28.77
CA GLY A 22 -28.03 20.82 -29.75
C GLY A 22 -27.63 19.39 -30.05
N SER A 23 -28.41 18.41 -29.59
CA SER A 23 -28.56 17.08 -30.19
C SER A 23 -29.60 16.29 -29.38
N LEU A 24 -30.86 16.47 -29.76
CA LEU A 24 -31.94 15.53 -29.46
C LEU A 24 -31.73 14.32 -30.39
N GLY A 25 -31.20 13.24 -29.85
CA GLY A 25 -31.30 11.91 -30.47
C GLY A 25 -32.49 11.16 -29.88
N PRO A 26 -33.42 10.63 -30.69
CA PRO A 26 -34.49 9.76 -30.20
C PRO A 26 -33.98 8.34 -29.93
N THR A 27 -34.74 7.65 -29.09
CA THR A 27 -34.63 6.28 -28.52
C THR A 27 -34.57 5.16 -29.59
N PRO A 28 -34.70 3.84 -29.30
CA PRO A 28 -34.48 3.01 -28.09
C PRO A 28 -33.66 1.71 -28.40
N ARG A 29 -33.09 1.02 -27.40
CA ARG A 29 -33.14 -0.47 -27.39
C ARG A 29 -32.85 -1.05 -26.01
N ALA A 30 -33.78 -1.87 -25.53
CA ALA A 30 -33.58 -2.74 -24.39
C ALA A 30 -32.48 -3.76 -24.69
N GLU A 31 -31.45 -3.84 -23.85
CA GLU A 31 -30.71 -5.08 -23.65
C GLU A 31 -30.53 -5.35 -22.16
N ARG A 32 -31.08 -6.49 -21.77
CA ARG A 32 -30.95 -7.15 -20.49
C ARG A 32 -29.49 -7.60 -20.36
N GLY A 33 -28.70 -6.88 -19.58
CA GLY A 33 -27.32 -7.21 -19.27
C GLY A 33 -26.98 -6.88 -17.82
N ARG A 34 -26.52 -7.90 -17.09
CA ARG A 34 -25.98 -7.95 -15.71
C ARG A 34 -25.31 -6.66 -15.17
N PRO A 35 -25.25 -6.49 -13.83
CA PRO A 35 -24.52 -5.39 -13.21
C PRO A 35 -23.03 -5.57 -13.50
N SER A 36 -22.47 -4.68 -14.31
CA SER A 36 -21.01 -4.47 -14.36
C SER A 36 -20.70 -3.42 -13.29
N PRO A 37 -19.80 -3.70 -12.33
CA PRO A 37 -19.47 -2.73 -11.30
C PRO A 37 -18.81 -1.52 -11.96
N ALA A 38 -19.19 -0.35 -11.47
CA ALA A 38 -18.59 0.92 -11.84
C ALA A 38 -17.06 0.83 -11.74
N ALA A 39 -16.39 0.73 -12.89
CA ALA A 39 -15.01 1.13 -13.02
C ALA A 39 -14.99 2.66 -12.94
N GLY A 40 -14.86 3.18 -11.73
CA GLY A 40 -14.50 4.58 -11.52
C GLY A 40 -13.07 4.79 -12.04
N PRO A 41 -12.83 5.79 -12.89
CA PRO A 41 -11.48 6.19 -13.28
C PRO A 41 -10.90 7.06 -12.17
N GLU A 42 -10.28 6.43 -11.18
CA GLU A 42 -9.48 7.14 -10.19
C GLU A 42 -8.02 6.71 -10.41
N GLU A 43 -7.44 7.22 -11.51
CA GLU A 43 -5.99 7.43 -11.63
C GLU A 43 -5.58 8.49 -10.59
N GLU A 44 -5.59 8.10 -9.33
CA GLU A 44 -4.79 8.76 -8.33
C GLU A 44 -3.49 7.97 -8.25
N CYS A 45 -2.36 8.64 -8.50
CA CYS A 45 -1.02 8.08 -8.43
C CYS A 45 -0.79 7.40 -7.06
N GLY A 46 -1.20 6.15 -6.95
CA GLY A 46 -1.45 5.47 -5.69
C GLY A 46 -1.13 4.01 -5.90
N LEU A 47 0.01 3.60 -5.37
CA LEU A 47 0.47 2.21 -5.42
C LEU A 47 -0.70 1.30 -4.98
N PRO A 48 -1.06 0.28 -5.78
CA PRO A 48 -2.18 -0.59 -5.46
C PRO A 48 -1.87 -1.33 -4.16
N ALA A 49 -2.87 -1.47 -3.29
CA ALA A 49 -2.72 -2.19 -2.02
C ALA A 49 -2.12 -3.59 -2.24
N GLU A 50 -2.52 -4.23 -3.35
CA GLU A 50 -2.04 -5.54 -3.78
C GLU A 50 -0.51 -5.60 -3.93
N ALA A 51 0.15 -4.53 -4.39
CA ALA A 51 1.61 -4.53 -4.57
C ALA A 51 2.39 -4.63 -3.24
N VAL A 52 1.78 -4.21 -2.13
CA VAL A 52 2.36 -4.31 -0.79
C VAL A 52 1.83 -5.54 -0.05
N LEU A 53 0.54 -5.84 -0.20
CA LEU A 53 -0.11 -6.97 0.48
C LEU A 53 0.29 -8.32 -0.09
N ALA A 54 0.49 -8.45 -1.41
CA ALA A 54 0.83 -9.73 -2.02
C ALA A 54 2.18 -10.29 -1.51
N PRO A 55 3.28 -9.51 -1.50
CA PRO A 55 4.55 -9.99 -0.96
C PRO A 55 4.49 -10.31 0.55
N LEU A 56 3.71 -9.55 1.33
CA LEU A 56 3.51 -9.82 2.76
C LEU A 56 2.78 -11.14 3.00
N ARG A 57 1.76 -11.43 2.18
CA ARG A 57 0.99 -12.69 2.23
C ARG A 57 1.85 -13.87 1.80
N GLU A 58 2.68 -13.69 0.78
CA GLU A 58 3.63 -14.71 0.33
C GLU A 58 4.67 -15.02 1.42
N ALA A 59 5.29 -13.99 2.01
CA ALA A 59 6.21 -14.15 3.13
C ALA A 59 5.55 -14.90 4.30
N LEU A 60 4.29 -14.57 4.62
CA LEU A 60 3.51 -15.29 5.64
C LEU A 60 3.29 -16.77 5.28
N ALA A 61 2.98 -17.07 4.01
CA ALA A 61 2.81 -18.44 3.55
C ALA A 61 4.11 -19.25 3.66
N THR A 62 5.25 -18.64 3.34
CA THR A 62 6.58 -19.23 3.50
C THR A 62 6.95 -19.47 4.96
N CYS A 63 6.55 -18.57 5.86
CA CYS A 63 6.78 -18.75 7.30
C CYS A 63 5.84 -19.78 7.93
N ARG A 64 4.62 -19.96 7.41
CA ARG A 64 3.57 -20.83 7.95
C ARG A 64 4.02 -22.23 8.41
N PRO A 65 4.88 -22.99 7.69
CA PRO A 65 5.35 -24.30 8.16
C PRO A 65 6.37 -24.24 9.31
N ALA A 66 7.09 -23.13 9.47
CA ALA A 66 8.12 -22.96 10.49
C ALA A 66 7.60 -22.26 11.76
N VAL A 67 6.51 -21.50 11.64
CA VAL A 67 5.93 -20.72 12.74
C VAL A 67 4.69 -21.38 13.33
N GLN A 68 4.36 -21.04 14.58
CA GLN A 68 3.12 -21.50 15.19
C GLN A 68 1.91 -20.98 14.41
N LYS A 69 0.91 -21.85 14.21
CA LYS A 69 -0.36 -21.52 13.56
C LYS A 69 -1.01 -20.25 14.14
N GLN A 70 -0.93 -20.04 15.45
CA GLN A 70 -1.47 -18.84 16.11
C GLN A 70 -0.77 -17.55 15.67
N VAL A 71 0.55 -17.60 15.49
CA VAL A 71 1.35 -16.45 15.01
C VAL A 71 0.99 -16.15 13.56
N CYS A 72 0.92 -17.18 12.71
CA CYS A 72 0.49 -17.03 11.32
C CYS A 72 -0.94 -16.44 11.21
N ASP A 73 -1.87 -16.89 12.06
CA ASP A 73 -3.26 -16.42 12.09
C ASP A 73 -3.37 -14.97 12.60
N ASP A 74 -2.58 -14.59 13.62
CA ASP A 74 -2.48 -13.21 14.09
C ASP A 74 -1.93 -12.28 13.00
N ILE A 75 -0.80 -12.63 12.37
CA ILE A 75 -0.22 -11.83 11.29
C ILE A 75 -1.22 -11.73 10.13
N GLY A 76 -1.90 -12.83 9.78
CA GLY A 76 -2.93 -12.83 8.75
C GLY A 76 -4.07 -11.86 9.04
N ARG A 77 -4.58 -11.84 10.29
CA ARG A 77 -5.57 -10.84 10.73
C ARG A 77 -5.04 -9.41 10.59
N ARG A 78 -3.78 -9.16 10.97
CA ARG A 78 -3.14 -7.84 10.88
C ARG A 78 -2.99 -7.38 9.43
N LEU A 79 -2.64 -8.27 8.50
CA LEU A 79 -2.59 -7.97 7.07
C LEU A 79 -3.96 -7.63 6.48
N THR A 80 -5.02 -8.30 6.94
CA THR A 80 -6.40 -7.94 6.55
C THR A 80 -6.75 -6.53 7.02
N VAL A 81 -6.38 -6.16 8.25
CA VAL A 81 -6.57 -4.80 8.78
C VAL A 81 -5.79 -3.76 7.98
N LEU A 82 -4.55 -4.06 7.59
CA LEU A 82 -3.76 -3.19 6.71
C LEU A 82 -4.47 -2.97 5.37
N GLY A 83 -4.98 -4.04 4.75
CA GLY A 83 -5.71 -3.94 3.49
C GLY A 83 -6.98 -3.12 3.61
N ASP A 84 -7.74 -3.31 4.68
CA ASP A 84 -8.94 -2.53 4.99
C ASP A 84 -8.61 -1.03 5.22
N ALA A 85 -7.54 -0.72 5.94
CA ALA A 85 -7.09 0.66 6.11
C ALA A 85 -6.64 1.29 4.78
N TRP A 86 -6.07 0.49 3.87
CA TRP A 86 -5.66 0.95 2.55
C TRP A 86 -6.85 1.25 1.63
N THR A 87 -7.82 0.34 1.55
CA THR A 87 -9.02 0.50 0.72
C THR A 87 -9.93 1.60 1.24
N GLN A 88 -9.96 1.80 2.56
CA GLN A 88 -10.69 2.92 3.18
C GLN A 88 -9.96 4.26 3.05
N GLY A 89 -8.74 4.29 2.46
CA GLY A 89 -7.97 5.53 2.33
C GLY A 89 -7.48 6.11 3.67
N LYS A 90 -7.50 5.31 4.74
CA LYS A 90 -7.01 5.71 6.08
C LYS A 90 -5.49 5.78 6.17
N LEU A 91 -4.78 5.31 5.13
CA LEU A 91 -3.33 5.36 5.04
C LEU A 91 -2.88 6.59 4.27
N SER A 92 -2.18 7.47 4.98
CA SER A 92 -1.53 8.64 4.40
C SER A 92 -0.56 8.25 3.27
N ALA A 93 -0.44 9.08 2.23
CA ALA A 93 0.51 8.91 1.13
C ALA A 93 1.95 8.56 1.58
N PRO A 94 2.55 9.24 2.58
CA PRO A 94 3.88 8.87 3.08
C PRO A 94 3.93 7.46 3.70
N VAL A 95 2.85 6.99 4.32
CA VAL A 95 2.77 5.64 4.90
C VAL A 95 2.73 4.59 3.79
N ARG A 96 1.92 4.80 2.74
CA ARG A 96 1.85 3.92 1.56
C ARG A 96 3.21 3.77 0.86
N LYS A 97 3.92 4.89 0.68
CA LYS A 97 5.27 4.89 0.09
C LYS A 97 6.28 4.13 0.96
N ARG A 98 6.31 4.41 2.27
CA ARG A 98 7.21 3.72 3.21
C ARG A 98 6.91 2.24 3.34
N MET A 99 5.65 1.82 3.28
CA MET A 99 5.31 0.40 3.29
C MET A 99 5.80 -0.33 2.04
N SER A 100 5.78 0.33 0.89
CA SER A 100 6.35 -0.24 -0.33
C SER A 100 7.86 -0.47 -0.17
N LEU A 101 8.58 0.49 0.44
CA LEU A 101 9.99 0.32 0.79
C LEU A 101 10.20 -0.80 1.81
N LEU A 102 9.40 -0.87 2.87
CA LEU A 102 9.50 -1.92 3.88
C LEU A 102 9.36 -3.32 3.26
N VAL A 103 8.40 -3.47 2.34
CA VAL A 103 8.19 -4.71 1.61
C VAL A 103 9.33 -5.03 0.64
N GLN A 104 9.95 -4.01 0.03
CA GLN A 104 11.16 -4.18 -0.78
C GLN A 104 12.35 -4.68 0.07
N GLU A 105 12.55 -4.10 1.24
CA GLU A 105 13.60 -4.53 2.19
C GLU A 105 13.33 -5.94 2.74
N LEU A 106 12.06 -6.29 2.98
CA LEU A 106 11.64 -7.64 3.38
C LEU A 106 12.06 -8.70 2.34
N GLN A 107 11.84 -8.41 1.05
CA GLN A 107 12.22 -9.31 -0.05
C GLN A 107 13.73 -9.45 -0.20
N GLN A 108 14.47 -8.36 0.03
CA GLN A 108 15.94 -8.36 0.04
C GLN A 108 16.54 -8.97 1.33
N GLN A 109 15.70 -9.41 2.27
CA GLN A 109 16.10 -9.90 3.59
C GLN A 109 16.91 -8.86 4.39
N HIS A 110 16.71 -7.56 4.11
CA HIS A 110 17.34 -6.45 4.81
C HIS A 110 16.52 -6.08 6.06
N TRP A 111 16.64 -6.90 7.09
CA TRP A 111 15.86 -6.72 8.32
C TRP A 111 16.18 -5.42 9.05
N ASP A 112 17.44 -4.96 9.02
CA ASP A 112 17.87 -3.70 9.63
C ASP A 112 17.23 -2.47 8.96
N ALA A 113 17.20 -2.45 7.63
CA ALA A 113 16.55 -1.38 6.87
C ALA A 113 15.03 -1.38 7.09
N ALA A 114 14.41 -2.56 7.17
CA ALA A 114 13.00 -2.69 7.52
C ALA A 114 12.69 -2.16 8.95
N ASP A 115 13.59 -2.39 9.93
CA ASP A 115 13.44 -1.86 11.30
C ASP A 115 13.59 -0.33 11.34
N GLU A 116 14.47 0.24 10.52
CA GLU A 116 14.61 1.70 10.39
C GLU A 116 13.34 2.35 9.83
N ILE A 117 12.77 1.79 8.75
CA ILE A 117 11.50 2.25 8.19
C ILE A 117 10.38 2.11 9.23
N HIS A 118 10.36 1.00 9.98
CA HIS A 118 9.43 0.78 11.08
C HIS A 118 9.56 1.87 12.16
N ARG A 119 10.78 2.23 12.59
CA ARG A 119 11.00 3.31 13.56
C ARG A 119 10.50 4.65 13.03
N SER A 120 10.81 4.99 11.78
CA SER A 120 10.29 6.23 11.16
C SER A 120 8.77 6.26 11.14
N LEU A 121 8.12 5.15 10.76
CA LEU A 121 6.66 5.04 10.76
C LEU A 121 6.06 5.15 12.17
N MET A 122 6.71 4.57 13.18
CA MET A 122 6.29 4.68 14.58
C MET A 122 6.47 6.08 15.17
N VAL A 123 7.35 6.92 14.61
CA VAL A 123 7.51 8.30 15.08
C VAL A 123 6.50 9.22 14.40
N ASP A 124 6.35 9.10 13.08
CA ASP A 124 5.55 10.06 12.31
C ASP A 124 4.05 9.70 12.27
N HIS A 125 3.69 8.41 12.20
CA HIS A 125 2.32 7.95 11.89
C HIS A 125 1.87 6.76 12.76
N VAL A 126 2.24 6.74 14.05
CA VAL A 126 1.96 5.62 14.98
C VAL A 126 0.48 5.22 15.04
N ASN A 127 -0.42 6.20 14.98
CA ASN A 127 -1.86 5.97 15.11
C ASN A 127 -2.43 5.15 13.95
N GLU A 128 -1.86 5.28 12.76
CA GLU A 128 -2.29 4.55 11.56
C GLU A 128 -1.63 3.16 11.48
N VAL A 129 -0.35 3.06 11.86
CA VAL A 129 0.46 1.85 11.63
C VAL A 129 0.45 0.87 12.80
N SER A 130 0.34 1.34 14.05
CA SER A 130 0.50 0.51 15.26
C SER A 130 -0.41 -0.71 15.31
N GLN A 131 -1.62 -0.62 14.72
CA GLN A 131 -2.61 -1.68 14.75
C GLN A 131 -2.20 -2.93 13.96
N TRP A 132 -1.43 -2.79 12.88
CA TRP A 132 -1.04 -3.90 11.99
C TRP A 132 0.48 -4.07 11.88
N LEU A 133 1.24 -3.00 12.11
CA LEU A 133 2.70 -2.99 11.98
C LEU A 133 3.40 -3.92 12.98
N VAL A 134 2.82 -4.15 14.15
CA VAL A 134 3.32 -5.16 15.11
C VAL A 134 3.30 -6.58 14.54
N GLY A 135 2.29 -6.90 13.71
CA GLY A 135 2.21 -8.16 12.98
C GLY A 135 3.27 -8.25 11.89
N VAL A 136 3.53 -7.14 11.19
CA VAL A 136 4.60 -7.06 10.18
C VAL A 136 5.98 -7.19 10.83
N LYS A 137 6.22 -6.57 11.99
CA LYS A 137 7.47 -6.74 12.75
C LYS A 137 7.66 -8.17 13.21
N ARG A 138 6.57 -8.82 13.64
CA ARG A 138 6.60 -10.24 13.97
C ARG A 138 6.94 -11.06 12.73
N LEU A 139 6.28 -10.81 11.60
CA LEU A 139 6.57 -11.47 10.34
C LEU A 139 8.06 -11.38 9.99
N ILE A 140 8.64 -10.18 9.99
CA ILE A 140 10.08 -9.94 9.78
C ILE A 140 10.94 -10.81 10.70
N ALA A 141 10.64 -10.84 12.01
CA ALA A 141 11.42 -11.61 12.97
C ALA A 141 11.31 -13.13 12.72
N GLU A 142 10.13 -13.62 12.34
CA GLU A 142 9.94 -15.03 12.01
C GLU A 142 10.62 -15.38 10.67
N THR A 143 10.52 -14.53 9.65
CA THR A 143 11.20 -14.74 8.35
C THR A 143 12.73 -14.73 8.49
N ARG A 144 13.27 -13.89 9.38
CA ARG A 144 14.70 -13.92 9.77
C ARG A 144 15.08 -15.21 10.50
N SER A 145 14.15 -15.76 11.29
CA SER A 145 14.40 -16.96 12.09
C SER A 145 14.23 -18.26 11.30
N LEU A 146 13.59 -18.22 10.11
CA LEU A 146 13.68 -19.34 9.19
C LEU A 146 15.15 -19.50 8.80
N PRO A 147 15.71 -20.72 8.90
CA PRO A 147 16.99 -20.98 8.27
C PRO A 147 16.80 -20.64 6.80
N ALA A 148 17.54 -19.65 6.30
CA ALA A 148 17.51 -19.30 4.89
C ALA A 148 17.75 -20.60 4.13
N VAL A 149 16.69 -21.19 3.58
CA VAL A 149 16.83 -22.29 2.65
C VAL A 149 17.53 -21.63 1.49
N ALA A 150 18.85 -21.83 1.48
CA ALA A 150 19.74 -21.31 0.48
C ALA A 150 19.14 -21.73 -0.85
N THR A 151 18.50 -20.78 -1.53
CA THR A 151 18.33 -20.89 -2.97
C THR A 151 19.70 -20.54 -3.55
N HIS A 152 20.65 -21.42 -3.25
CA HIS A 152 21.86 -21.59 -4.01
C HIS A 152 21.42 -22.43 -5.22
N ASP A 153 20.75 -21.77 -6.16
CA ASP A 153 20.67 -22.27 -7.53
C ASP A 153 21.34 -21.25 -8.45
N SER A 154 22.65 -21.23 -8.34
CA SER A 154 23.52 -21.08 -9.51
C SER A 154 24.58 -22.15 -9.41
N ALA A 155 24.13 -23.40 -9.59
CA ALA A 155 25.00 -24.51 -9.89
C ALA A 155 25.47 -24.42 -11.35
N LYS A 156 26.76 -24.14 -11.56
CA LYS A 156 27.68 -24.77 -12.53
C LYS A 156 29.01 -24.00 -12.49
N ALA A 157 30.19 -24.57 -12.28
CA ALA A 157 30.63 -25.94 -12.07
C ALA A 157 32.08 -25.87 -11.54
N GLU A 158 32.42 -26.64 -10.50
CA GLU A 158 33.76 -27.24 -10.36
C GLU A 158 33.73 -28.59 -11.14
N PRO A 159 34.84 -29.28 -11.52
CA PRO A 159 36.22 -29.20 -11.00
C PRO A 159 37.35 -29.32 -12.08
N GLY A 160 38.62 -29.26 -11.68
CA GLY A 160 39.75 -29.75 -12.49
C GLY A 160 41.02 -28.89 -12.38
N GLN A 161 41.86 -29.12 -11.38
CA GLN A 161 42.96 -30.09 -11.40
C GLN A 161 44.28 -29.51 -11.96
N GLU A 162 45.16 -29.21 -11.01
CA GLU A 162 46.63 -29.38 -10.97
C GLU A 162 47.21 -30.18 -12.16
N ASP A 163 48.24 -29.70 -12.87
CA ASP A 163 49.69 -29.99 -12.65
C ASP A 163 50.38 -29.93 -14.06
N PRO A 164 51.72 -29.91 -14.24
CA PRO A 164 52.85 -29.41 -13.44
C PRO A 164 53.55 -28.16 -14.03
#